data_AF-A0AAX1M2K2-F1
#
_entry.id   AF-A0AAX1M2K2-F1
#
_cell.length_a   1.000
_cell.length_b   1.000
_cell.length_c   1.000
_cell.angle_alpha   90.00
_cell.angle_beta   90.00
_cell.angle_gamma   90.00
#
_symmetry.space_group_name_H-M   'P 1'
#
loop_
_entity.id
_entity.type
_entity.pdbx_description
1 polymer ?
#
loop_
_entity_poly.entity_id
_entity_poly.type
_entity_poly.pdbx_seq_one_letter_code
_entity_poly.pdbx_strand_id
1 'polypeptide(L)'
;MVKECELLSNYLIINKNLIEKQSKRSLMISMGNDFYSLSKVGNYKFSPYKVVFRDNTTMCASVVIEQETPWGEKILPIPAKHAPYISMNKNGAEITEEAYYLCGILNTDIINKYFKFTFSGRSYSINFEIKLPKFNRKNSIQYEIAKLAQELTVKKINYEEGISRIEELYLELCDSI
;
A
#
# COMPACT_ATOMS: atom_id res chain seq x y z
N MET A 1 -5.12 30.35 -0.50
CA MET A 1 -4.25 29.93 0.63
C MET A 1 -4.14 30.96 1.76
N VAL A 2 -3.47 32.12 1.63
CA VAL A 2 -3.23 33.02 2.78
C VAL A 2 -4.53 33.49 3.46
N LYS A 3 -5.57 33.83 2.69
CA LYS A 3 -6.88 34.23 3.23
C LYS A 3 -7.76 33.06 3.70
N GLU A 4 -7.47 31.84 3.28
CA GLU A 4 -8.33 30.65 3.52
C GLU A 4 -7.75 29.74 4.63
N CYS A 5 -6.43 29.75 4.81
CA CYS A 5 -5.67 28.94 5.74
C CYS A 5 -4.48 29.75 6.26
N GLU A 6 -4.78 30.81 7.03
CA GLU A 6 -3.79 31.77 7.52
C GLU A 6 -2.72 31.09 8.40
N LEU A 7 -3.13 30.22 9.32
CA LEU A 7 -2.21 29.51 10.22
C LEU A 7 -1.18 28.65 9.47
N LEU A 8 -1.62 27.88 8.47
CA LEU A 8 -0.73 27.07 7.63
C LEU A 8 0.22 27.95 6.82
N SER A 9 -0.31 29.03 6.24
CA SER A 9 0.49 29.96 5.43
C SER A 9 1.58 30.61 6.27
N ASN A 10 1.24 31.09 7.47
CA ASN A 10 2.19 31.66 8.41
C ASN A 10 3.26 30.65 8.83
N TYR A 11 2.85 29.41 9.15
CA TYR A 11 3.80 28.35 9.47
C TYR A 11 4.82 28.10 8.35
N LEU A 12 4.35 27.98 7.09
CA LEU A 12 5.23 27.74 5.95
C LEU A 12 6.18 28.92 5.70
N ILE A 13 5.69 30.15 5.83
CA ILE A 13 6.50 31.37 5.64
C ILE A 13 7.58 31.49 6.72
N ILE A 14 7.20 31.32 8.00
CA ILE A 14 8.15 31.38 9.13
C ILE A 14 9.27 30.35 8.97
N ASN A 15 8.94 29.16 8.45
CA ASN A 15 9.88 28.05 8.29
C ASN A 15 10.55 27.99 6.91
N LYS A 16 10.33 28.98 6.03
CA LYS A 16 10.79 28.95 4.63
C LYS A 16 12.28 28.66 4.51
N ASN A 17 13.13 29.34 5.29
CA ASN A 17 14.59 29.15 5.27
C ASN A 17 15.01 27.72 5.63
N LEU A 18 14.22 26.99 6.42
CA LEU A 18 14.48 25.59 6.75
C LEU A 18 14.00 24.68 5.62
N ILE A 19 12.81 24.94 5.08
CA ILE A 19 12.22 24.16 3.98
C ILE A 19 13.08 24.24 2.72
N GLU A 20 13.67 25.40 2.42
CA GLU A 20 14.53 25.59 1.24
C GLU A 20 15.89 24.89 1.36
N LYS A 21 16.29 24.42 2.56
CA LYS A 21 17.51 23.61 2.76
C LYS A 21 17.35 22.16 2.31
N GLN A 22 16.25 21.81 1.67
CA GLN A 22 16.03 20.49 1.09
C GLN A 22 17.11 20.14 0.06
N SER A 23 17.43 18.83 -0.03
CA SER A 23 18.38 18.35 -1.04
C SER A 23 17.84 18.58 -2.46
N LYS A 24 18.75 18.71 -3.44
CA LYS A 24 18.39 18.79 -4.87
C LYS A 24 17.46 17.64 -5.30
N ARG A 25 17.68 16.44 -4.77
CA ARG A 25 16.85 15.26 -5.05
C ARG A 25 15.42 15.43 -4.53
N SER A 26 15.24 16.01 -3.34
CA SER A 26 13.92 16.27 -2.76
C SER A 26 13.14 17.30 -3.58
N LEU A 27 13.82 18.36 -4.03
CA LEU A 27 13.23 19.39 -4.88
C LEU A 27 12.82 18.82 -6.25
N MET A 28 13.62 17.91 -6.82
CA MET A 28 13.32 17.26 -8.10
C MET A 28 12.03 16.42 -8.09
N ILE A 29 11.66 15.83 -6.96
CA ILE A 29 10.47 14.96 -6.84
C ILE A 29 9.22 15.71 -6.34
N SER A 30 9.33 17.03 -6.24
CA SER A 30 8.28 17.91 -5.75
C SER A 30 7.21 18.12 -6.83
N MET A 31 5.95 18.21 -6.44
CA MET A 31 4.82 18.37 -7.36
C MET A 31 4.44 19.85 -7.45
N GLY A 32 5.31 20.68 -8.05
CA GLY A 32 5.07 22.11 -8.25
C GLY A 32 6.34 22.96 -8.15
N ASN A 33 6.21 24.27 -8.34
CA ASN A 33 7.32 25.22 -8.35
C ASN A 33 7.37 26.15 -7.12
N ASP A 34 6.44 25.97 -6.18
CA ASP A 34 6.42 26.74 -4.93
C ASP A 34 7.58 26.34 -4.00
N PHE A 35 7.99 27.24 -3.11
CA PHE A 35 9.06 26.98 -2.13
C PHE A 35 8.73 25.80 -1.19
N TYR A 36 7.43 25.50 -1.05
CA TYR A 36 6.92 24.29 -0.44
C TYR A 36 5.91 23.64 -1.39
N SER A 37 6.18 22.40 -1.80
CA SER A 37 5.24 21.57 -2.55
C SER A 37 5.35 20.13 -2.05
N LEU A 38 4.23 19.42 -2.04
CA LEU A 38 4.22 18.01 -1.65
C LEU A 38 4.95 17.18 -2.70
N SER A 39 5.66 16.14 -2.26
CA SER A 39 6.27 15.18 -3.18
C SER A 39 5.44 13.91 -3.31
N LYS A 40 5.59 13.24 -4.46
CA LYS A 40 5.02 11.90 -4.71
C LYS A 40 3.52 11.81 -4.40
N VAL A 41 2.72 12.85 -4.70
CA VAL A 41 1.24 12.90 -4.60
C VAL A 41 0.63 12.70 -5.97
N GLY A 42 -0.44 11.92 -6.06
CA GLY A 42 -1.24 11.72 -7.27
C GLY A 42 -2.57 11.03 -6.94
N ASN A 43 -3.40 10.78 -7.96
CA ASN A 43 -4.75 10.22 -7.78
C ASN A 43 -4.75 8.89 -7.01
N TYR A 44 -3.71 8.07 -7.20
CA TYR A 44 -3.48 6.82 -6.45
C TYR A 44 -3.48 7.00 -4.92
N LYS A 45 -3.17 8.20 -4.40
CA LYS A 45 -3.22 8.49 -2.95
C LYS A 45 -4.62 8.44 -2.38
N PHE A 46 -5.62 8.80 -3.18
CA PHE A 46 -7.00 8.98 -2.75
C PHE A 46 -7.89 7.80 -3.14
N SER A 47 -7.33 6.77 -3.77
CA SER A 47 -8.05 5.53 -4.10
C SER A 47 -8.65 4.90 -2.83
N PRO A 48 -9.91 4.44 -2.87
CA PRO A 48 -10.65 3.95 -1.70
C PRO A 48 -10.07 2.66 -1.13
N TYR A 49 -9.35 1.87 -1.94
CA TYR A 49 -8.65 0.67 -1.49
C TYR A 49 -7.15 0.81 -1.73
N LYS A 50 -6.37 0.44 -0.71
CA LYS A 50 -4.91 0.38 -0.79
C LYS A 50 -4.42 -0.90 -0.13
N VAL A 51 -3.51 -1.60 -0.78
CA VAL A 51 -2.74 -2.67 -0.15
C VAL A 51 -1.43 -2.07 0.31
N VAL A 52 -1.35 -1.77 1.60
CA VAL A 52 -0.19 -1.17 2.24
C VAL A 52 0.70 -2.28 2.78
N PHE A 53 2.01 -2.16 2.63
CA PHE A 53 2.95 -3.13 3.18
C PHE A 53 4.18 -2.44 3.79
N ARG A 54 4.89 -3.16 4.66
CA ARG A 54 6.17 -2.68 5.20
C ARG A 54 7.29 -2.82 4.17
N ASP A 55 8.08 -1.76 4.00
CA ASP A 55 9.27 -1.79 3.13
C ASP A 55 10.55 -2.26 3.84
N ASN A 56 10.44 -2.81 5.03
CA ASN A 56 11.57 -3.20 5.87
C ASN A 56 11.18 -4.33 6.83
N THR A 57 12.21 -4.96 7.39
CA THR A 57 12.15 -5.98 8.45
C THR A 57 11.40 -7.26 8.07
N THR A 58 10.10 -7.18 7.80
CA THR A 58 9.21 -8.31 7.49
C THR A 58 8.16 -7.87 6.48
N MET A 59 7.81 -8.73 5.51
CA MET A 59 6.70 -8.47 4.59
C MET A 59 5.39 -8.67 5.34
N CYS A 60 4.68 -7.57 5.57
CA CYS A 60 3.37 -7.57 6.20
C CYS A 60 2.51 -6.59 5.42
N ALA A 61 1.46 -7.11 4.79
CA ALA A 61 0.53 -6.35 3.98
C ALA A 61 -0.84 -6.24 4.66
N SER A 62 -1.55 -5.15 4.41
CA SER A 62 -2.88 -4.88 4.95
C SER A 62 -3.70 -4.08 3.94
N VAL A 63 -5.01 -4.36 3.89
CA VAL A 63 -5.94 -3.56 3.10
C VAL A 63 -6.39 -2.36 3.92
N VAL A 64 -6.04 -1.17 3.46
CA VAL A 64 -6.49 0.11 4.00
C VAL A 64 -7.64 0.62 3.16
N ILE A 65 -8.77 0.82 3.83
CA ILE A 65 -9.99 1.45 3.32
C ILE A 65 -10.36 2.61 4.25
N GLU A 66 -11.46 3.30 3.95
CA GLU A 66 -12.04 4.28 4.87
C GLU A 66 -12.32 3.65 6.24
N GLN A 67 -11.92 4.33 7.31
CA GLN A 67 -12.10 3.88 8.70
C GLN A 67 -12.81 4.97 9.50
N GLU A 68 -13.64 4.55 10.46
CA GLU A 68 -14.18 5.44 11.47
C GLU A 68 -13.09 5.78 12.48
N THR A 69 -12.84 7.07 12.68
CA THR A 69 -11.87 7.56 13.65
C THR A 69 -12.44 7.49 15.06
N PRO A 70 -11.60 7.55 16.10
CA PRO A 70 -12.08 7.64 17.49
C PRO A 70 -12.99 8.84 17.79
N TRP A 71 -13.05 9.84 16.89
CA TRP A 71 -13.90 11.03 17.01
C TRP A 71 -15.13 11.02 16.07
N GLY A 72 -15.46 9.86 15.48
CA GLY A 72 -16.71 9.64 14.74
C GLY A 72 -16.71 10.14 13.30
N GLU A 73 -15.54 10.46 12.73
CA GLU A 73 -15.42 10.82 11.32
C GLU A 73 -14.97 9.61 10.49
N LYS A 74 -15.47 9.51 9.27
CA LYS A 74 -14.92 8.55 8.30
C LYS A 74 -13.76 9.19 7.56
N ILE A 75 -12.57 8.61 7.71
CA ILE A 75 -11.35 9.10 7.07
C ILE A 75 -10.69 7.96 6.31
N LEU A 76 -10.23 8.25 5.10
CA LEU A 76 -9.34 7.38 4.34
C LEU A 76 -7.89 7.62 4.78
N PRO A 77 -7.23 6.65 5.45
CA PRO A 77 -5.84 6.83 5.86
C PRO A 77 -4.91 6.99 4.66
N ILE A 78 -3.98 7.94 4.77
CA ILE A 78 -2.91 8.15 3.77
C ILE A 78 -1.61 7.57 4.34
N PRO A 79 -1.04 6.50 3.74
CA PRO A 79 0.18 5.90 4.23
C PRO A 79 1.36 6.87 4.24
N ALA A 80 2.16 6.81 5.30
CA ALA A 80 3.36 7.62 5.48
C ALA A 80 4.63 6.85 5.03
N LYS A 81 5.81 7.34 5.44
CA LYS A 81 7.09 6.68 5.15
C LYS A 81 7.10 5.26 5.72
N HIS A 82 7.79 4.34 5.04
CA HIS A 82 7.90 2.92 5.38
C HIS A 82 6.61 2.11 5.23
N ALA A 83 5.60 2.68 4.58
CA ALA A 83 4.35 2.04 4.24
C ALA A 83 4.01 2.25 2.74
N PRO A 84 4.81 1.71 1.79
CA PRO A 84 4.41 1.73 0.38
C PRO A 84 3.09 0.99 0.18
N TYR A 85 2.45 1.25 -0.96
CA TYR A 85 1.14 0.70 -1.23
C TYR A 85 0.83 0.56 -2.71
N ILE A 86 -0.04 -0.40 -3.00
CA ILE A 86 -0.65 -0.64 -4.31
C ILE A 86 -2.12 -0.20 -4.20
N SER A 87 -2.58 0.63 -5.13
CA SER A 87 -3.96 1.20 -5.07
C SER A 87 -4.61 1.34 -6.44
N MET A 88 -3.84 1.12 -7.50
CA MET A 88 -4.26 1.19 -8.89
C MET A 88 -3.49 0.15 -9.69
N ASN A 89 -4.08 -0.31 -10.79
CA ASN A 89 -3.39 -1.16 -11.76
C ASN A 89 -2.54 -0.33 -12.75
N LYS A 90 -1.84 -1.01 -13.65
CA LYS A 90 -0.96 -0.38 -14.65
C LYS A 90 -1.66 0.62 -15.59
N ASN A 91 -2.99 0.54 -15.71
CA ASN A 91 -3.79 1.45 -16.53
C ASN A 91 -4.40 2.60 -15.69
N GLY A 92 -4.05 2.71 -14.41
CA GLY A 92 -4.55 3.75 -13.51
C GLY A 92 -5.96 3.50 -12.95
N ALA A 93 -6.54 2.31 -13.18
CA ALA A 93 -7.83 1.98 -12.58
C ALA A 93 -7.64 1.51 -11.13
N GLU A 94 -8.54 1.95 -10.24
CA GLU A 94 -8.53 1.61 -8.82
C GLU A 94 -8.70 0.11 -8.60
N ILE A 95 -7.99 -0.41 -7.59
CA ILE A 95 -8.22 -1.78 -7.11
C ILE A 95 -9.41 -1.79 -6.15
N THR A 96 -10.11 -2.91 -6.06
CA THR A 96 -11.23 -3.10 -5.11
C THR A 96 -11.11 -4.46 -4.46
N GLU A 97 -11.82 -5.47 -4.96
CA GLU A 97 -11.68 -6.87 -4.56
C GLU A 97 -10.25 -7.39 -4.79
N GLU A 98 -9.59 -6.92 -5.86
CA GLU A 98 -8.18 -7.19 -6.15
C GLU A 98 -7.26 -6.83 -4.97
N ALA A 99 -7.63 -5.86 -4.11
CA ALA A 99 -6.84 -5.52 -2.94
C ALA A 99 -6.68 -6.71 -1.97
N TYR A 100 -7.75 -7.50 -1.75
CA TYR A 100 -7.67 -8.66 -0.87
C TYR A 100 -6.89 -9.82 -1.51
N TYR A 101 -7.01 -9.99 -2.83
CA TYR A 101 -6.18 -10.94 -3.58
C TYR A 101 -4.68 -10.65 -3.40
N LEU A 102 -4.28 -9.41 -3.64
CA LEU A 102 -2.91 -8.94 -3.44
C LEU A 102 -2.46 -9.09 -1.98
N CYS A 103 -3.30 -8.67 -1.03
CA CYS A 103 -3.01 -8.75 0.41
C CYS A 103 -2.81 -10.19 0.88
N GLY A 104 -3.63 -11.14 0.40
CA GLY A 104 -3.50 -12.55 0.72
C GLY A 104 -2.15 -13.11 0.28
N ILE A 105 -1.81 -12.93 -1.00
CA ILE A 105 -0.55 -13.43 -1.57
C ILE A 105 0.67 -12.84 -0.85
N LEU A 106 0.68 -11.52 -0.63
CA LEU A 106 1.83 -10.83 -0.03
C LEU A 106 2.11 -11.26 1.41
N ASN A 107 1.13 -11.83 2.11
CA ASN A 107 1.28 -12.31 3.49
C ASN A 107 1.62 -13.81 3.60
N THR A 108 1.73 -14.54 2.49
CA THR A 108 2.12 -15.96 2.52
C THR A 108 3.55 -16.14 3.04
N ASP A 109 3.85 -17.31 3.62
CA ASP A 109 5.16 -17.63 4.18
C ASP A 109 6.21 -17.75 3.06
N ILE A 110 5.85 -18.32 1.91
CA ILE A 110 6.74 -18.40 0.73
C ILE A 110 7.15 -17.00 0.24
N ILE A 111 6.23 -16.03 0.22
CA ILE A 111 6.55 -14.65 -0.12
C ILE A 111 7.42 -14.02 0.96
N ASN A 112 7.08 -14.19 2.23
CA ASN A 112 7.90 -13.69 3.34
C ASN A 112 9.35 -14.22 3.28
N LYS A 113 9.53 -15.51 3.02
CA LYS A 113 10.83 -16.14 2.80
C LYS A 113 11.55 -15.51 1.60
N TYR A 114 10.88 -15.36 0.46
CA TYR A 114 11.46 -14.69 -0.71
C TYR A 114 12.00 -13.30 -0.37
N PHE A 115 11.21 -12.45 0.32
CA PHE A 115 11.67 -11.11 0.69
C PHE A 115 12.85 -11.15 1.67
N LYS A 116 12.81 -12.06 2.65
CA LYS A 116 13.87 -12.23 3.64
C LYS A 116 15.20 -12.67 3.02
N PHE A 117 15.17 -13.53 2.00
CA PHE A 117 16.38 -14.04 1.34
C PHE A 117 16.87 -13.13 0.20
N THR A 118 15.98 -12.35 -0.42
CA THR A 118 16.32 -11.49 -1.56
C THR A 118 16.78 -10.10 -1.13
N PHE A 119 16.17 -9.52 -0.10
CA PHE A 119 16.40 -8.14 0.29
C PHE A 119 17.07 -8.01 1.65
N SER A 120 17.79 -6.91 1.84
CA SER A 120 18.27 -6.55 3.17
C SER A 120 17.10 -6.15 4.08
N GLY A 121 17.19 -6.43 5.38
CA GLY A 121 16.17 -6.02 6.35
C GLY A 121 15.94 -4.50 6.47
N ARG A 122 16.78 -3.67 5.84
CA ARG A 122 16.69 -2.20 5.85
C ARG A 122 15.73 -1.64 4.80
N SER A 123 15.55 -2.35 3.68
CA SER A 123 14.72 -1.88 2.57
C SER A 123 14.38 -3.03 1.63
N TYR A 124 13.12 -3.10 1.23
CA TYR A 124 12.59 -3.95 0.17
C TYR A 124 12.39 -3.14 -1.10
N SER A 125 12.54 -3.80 -2.27
CA SER A 125 12.10 -3.23 -3.53
C SER A 125 10.57 -3.16 -3.57
N ILE A 126 10.03 -2.11 -4.20
CA ILE A 126 8.59 -2.01 -4.53
C ILE A 126 8.25 -2.63 -5.89
N ASN A 127 9.27 -3.07 -6.63
CA ASN A 127 9.12 -3.88 -7.84
C ASN A 127 9.40 -5.33 -7.45
N PHE A 128 8.34 -6.11 -7.29
CA PHE A 128 8.42 -7.48 -6.81
C PHE A 128 8.65 -8.43 -7.98
N GLU A 129 9.71 -9.25 -7.92
CA GLU A 129 9.93 -10.31 -8.90
C GLU A 129 9.23 -11.59 -8.43
N ILE A 130 7.92 -11.51 -8.26
CA ILE A 130 7.04 -12.60 -7.84
C ILE A 130 5.95 -12.85 -8.87
N LYS A 131 5.43 -14.08 -8.92
CA LYS A 131 4.36 -14.44 -9.84
C LYS A 131 3.02 -13.91 -9.36
N LEU A 132 2.61 -12.77 -9.88
CA LEU A 132 1.37 -12.10 -9.46
C LEU A 132 0.50 -11.76 -10.69
N PRO A 133 -0.28 -12.73 -11.22
CA PRO A 133 -1.15 -12.47 -12.35
C PRO A 133 -2.22 -11.43 -11.97
N LYS A 134 -2.67 -10.66 -12.96
CA LYS A 134 -3.76 -9.70 -12.76
C LYS A 134 -5.01 -10.42 -12.26
N PHE A 135 -5.65 -9.86 -11.23
CA PHE A 135 -6.84 -10.46 -10.65
C PHE A 135 -7.97 -10.62 -11.67
N ASN A 136 -8.57 -11.81 -11.68
CA ASN A 136 -9.70 -12.19 -12.50
C ASN A 136 -10.73 -12.90 -11.62
N ARG A 137 -11.84 -12.23 -11.33
CA ARG A 137 -12.97 -12.77 -10.53
C ARG A 137 -13.52 -14.10 -11.07
N LYS A 138 -13.35 -14.41 -12.36
CA LYS A 138 -13.80 -15.67 -12.97
C LYS A 138 -12.85 -16.84 -12.71
N ASN A 139 -11.62 -16.58 -12.27
CA ASN A 139 -10.68 -17.62 -11.87
C ASN A 139 -10.99 -18.01 -10.42
N SER A 140 -11.35 -19.28 -10.20
CA SER A 140 -11.78 -19.80 -8.90
C SER A 140 -10.70 -19.68 -7.83
N ILE A 141 -9.43 -19.96 -8.18
CA ILE A 141 -8.29 -19.89 -7.25
C ILE A 141 -8.08 -18.45 -6.80
N GLN A 142 -8.00 -17.51 -7.74
CA GLN A 142 -7.78 -16.10 -7.43
C GLN A 142 -8.92 -15.51 -6.60
N TYR A 143 -10.16 -15.86 -6.94
CA TYR A 143 -11.34 -15.44 -6.19
C TYR A 143 -11.33 -16.01 -4.76
N GLU A 144 -11.00 -17.28 -4.59
CA GLU A 144 -10.96 -17.90 -3.26
C GLU A 144 -9.86 -17.29 -2.38
N ILE A 145 -8.69 -16.98 -2.94
CA ILE A 145 -7.64 -16.22 -2.24
C ILE A 145 -8.18 -14.86 -1.75
N ALA A 146 -8.85 -14.11 -2.63
CA ALA A 146 -9.40 -12.79 -2.29
C ALA A 146 -10.44 -12.90 -1.17
N LYS A 147 -11.32 -13.89 -1.25
CA LYS A 147 -12.37 -14.14 -0.26
C LYS A 147 -11.78 -14.51 1.10
N LEU A 148 -10.86 -15.48 1.16
CA LEU A 148 -10.21 -15.88 2.40
C LEU A 148 -9.45 -14.72 3.04
N ALA A 149 -8.70 -13.93 2.26
CA ALA A 149 -7.99 -12.75 2.75
C ALA A 149 -8.94 -11.68 3.30
N GLN A 150 -10.09 -11.48 2.66
CA GLN A 150 -11.13 -10.58 3.17
C GLN A 150 -11.72 -11.09 4.48
N GLU A 151 -11.99 -12.40 4.59
CA GLU A 151 -12.51 -13.01 5.82
C GLU A 151 -11.52 -12.93 6.98
N LEU A 152 -10.22 -13.16 6.73
CA LEU A 152 -9.16 -12.96 7.73
C LEU A 152 -9.12 -11.52 8.23
N THR A 153 -9.29 -10.55 7.32
CA THR A 153 -9.25 -9.12 7.65
C THR A 153 -10.47 -8.68 8.47
N VAL A 154 -11.67 -9.13 8.09
CA VAL A 154 -12.93 -8.64 8.64
C VAL A 154 -13.42 -9.48 9.82
N LYS A 155 -13.39 -10.81 9.68
CA LYS A 155 -14.01 -11.75 10.64
C LYS A 155 -13.04 -12.22 11.73
N LYS A 156 -11.75 -11.90 11.63
CA LYS A 156 -10.69 -12.31 12.58
C LYS A 156 -10.73 -13.81 12.91
N ILE A 157 -10.96 -14.63 11.87
CA ILE A 157 -10.85 -16.08 11.96
C ILE A 157 -9.39 -16.48 12.26
N ASN A 158 -9.14 -17.77 12.49
CA ASN A 158 -7.80 -18.29 12.74
C ASN A 158 -6.83 -17.89 11.61
N TYR A 159 -5.90 -16.98 11.92
CA TYR A 159 -4.99 -16.39 10.94
C TYR A 159 -4.09 -17.45 10.30
N GLU A 160 -3.51 -18.32 11.12
CA GLU A 160 -2.55 -19.34 10.68
C GLU A 160 -3.18 -20.32 9.68
N GLU A 161 -4.38 -20.81 9.99
CA GLU A 161 -5.11 -21.73 9.10
C GLU A 161 -5.49 -21.05 7.78
N GLY A 162 -6.00 -19.82 7.85
CA GLY A 162 -6.38 -19.07 6.66
C GLY A 162 -5.20 -18.72 5.76
N ILE A 163 -4.06 -18.30 6.32
CA ILE A 163 -2.89 -17.95 5.53
C ILE A 163 -2.22 -19.19 4.93
N SER A 164 -2.18 -20.32 5.64
CA SER A 164 -1.72 -21.60 5.08
C SER A 164 -2.58 -22.02 3.89
N ARG A 165 -3.91 -21.87 3.98
CA ARG A 165 -4.80 -22.19 2.85
C ARG A 165 -4.59 -21.25 1.65
N ILE A 166 -4.36 -19.96 1.90
CA ILE A 166 -4.02 -19.00 0.84
C ILE A 166 -2.69 -19.37 0.17
N GLU A 167 -1.70 -19.83 0.94
CA GLU A 167 -0.41 -20.27 0.40
C GLU A 167 -0.56 -21.48 -0.52
N GLU A 168 -1.33 -22.50 -0.15
CA GLU A 168 -1.62 -23.66 -1.01
C GLU A 168 -2.24 -23.23 -2.35
N LEU A 169 -3.26 -22.36 -2.30
CA LEU A 169 -3.91 -21.82 -3.50
C LEU A 169 -2.94 -20.99 -4.35
N TYR A 170 -2.05 -20.24 -3.72
CA TYR A 170 -1.05 -19.44 -4.41
C TYR A 170 -0.01 -20.32 -5.13
N LEU A 171 0.42 -21.42 -4.50
CA LEU A 171 1.32 -22.38 -5.14
C LEU A 171 0.64 -23.07 -6.35
N GLU A 172 -0.63 -23.47 -6.21
CA GLU A 172 -1.42 -24.00 -7.35
C GLU A 172 -1.55 -22.98 -8.49
N LEU A 173 -1.73 -21.69 -8.15
CA LEU A 173 -1.74 -20.61 -9.13
C LEU A 173 -0.38 -20.44 -9.83
N CYS A 174 0.71 -20.72 -9.11
CA CYS A 174 2.05 -20.66 -9.67
C CYS A 174 2.36 -21.81 -10.63
N ASP A 175 1.72 -22.97 -10.47
CA ASP A 175 1.91 -24.12 -11.36
C ASP A 175 1.02 -24.06 -12.62
N SER A 176 -0.10 -23.34 -12.56
CA SER A 176 -1.14 -23.33 -13.60
C SER A 176 -1.01 -22.27 -14.70
N ILE A 177 0.01 -21.41 -14.64
CA ILE A 177 0.23 -20.26 -15.55
C ILE A 177 1.61 -20.35 -16.17
#